data_AF-A0A9W3C960-F1
#
_entry.id   AF-A0A9W3C960-F1
#
_cell.length_a   1.000
_cell.length_b   1.000
_cell.length_c   1.000
_cell.angle_alpha   90.00
_cell.angle_beta   90.00
_cell.angle_gamma   90.00
#
_symmetry.space_group_name_H-M   'P 1'
#
loop_
_entity.id
_entity.type
_entity.pdbx_description
1 polymer ?
#
loop_
_entity_poly.entity_id
_entity_poly.type
_entity_poly.pdbx_seq_one_letter_code
_entity_poly.pdbx_strand_id
1 'polypeptide(L)'
;MDQVIAFSDEEGVRFQSTFLGSAALAGIMPVSRLEVTDKSGISVQDALKENTIDISEENLLQLKYDPASVWGCVEVHNEKGPVLEWVG
;
A
#
# COMPACT_ATOMS: atom_id res chain seq x y z
N MET A 1 21.45 5.19 1.29
CA MET A 1 21.16 4.06 2.20
C MET A 1 19.98 3.37 1.58
N ASP A 2 20.14 2.10 1.23
CA ASP A 2 19.09 1.35 0.56
C ASP A 2 18.03 0.94 1.58
N GLN A 3 16.75 1.07 1.22
CA GLN A 3 15.62 0.71 2.08
C GLN A 3 14.89 -0.48 1.50
N VAL A 4 14.51 -1.43 2.36
CA VAL A 4 13.59 -2.52 2.03
C VAL A 4 12.24 -2.16 2.62
N ILE A 5 11.21 -2.11 1.78
CA ILE A 5 9.84 -1.75 2.16
C ILE A 5 8.92 -2.93 1.86
N ALA A 6 8.11 -3.32 2.85
CA ALA A 6 7.00 -4.24 2.65
C ALA A 6 5.71 -3.43 2.55
N PHE A 7 5.16 -3.28 1.34
CA PHE A 7 3.90 -2.57 1.15
C PHE A 7 2.71 -3.40 1.64
N SER A 8 1.79 -2.76 2.34
CA SER A 8 0.53 -3.35 2.79
C SER A 8 -0.55 -3.28 1.70
N ASP A 9 -1.39 -4.32 1.65
CA ASP A 9 -2.60 -4.42 0.82
C ASP A 9 -2.37 -4.14 -0.69
N GLU A 10 -1.42 -4.85 -1.30
CA GLU A 10 -1.15 -4.77 -2.74
C GLU A 10 -2.30 -5.38 -3.55
N GLU A 11 -2.73 -6.60 -3.19
CA GLU A 11 -3.78 -7.37 -3.87
C GLU A 11 -5.22 -6.88 -3.54
N GLY A 12 -5.40 -6.00 -2.54
CA GLY A 12 -6.70 -5.38 -2.23
C GLY A 12 -7.79 -6.35 -1.74
N VAL A 13 -7.42 -7.50 -1.16
CA VAL A 13 -8.35 -8.60 -0.88
C VAL A 13 -9.40 -8.25 0.18
N ARG A 14 -9.00 -7.50 1.23
CA ARG A 14 -9.86 -7.21 2.38
C ARG A 14 -10.82 -6.05 2.11
N PHE A 15 -10.31 -4.95 1.55
CA PHE A 15 -11.04 -3.69 1.39
C PHE A 15 -11.46 -3.41 -0.06
N GLN A 16 -11.13 -4.30 -1.01
CA GLN A 16 -11.33 -4.07 -2.44
C GLN A 16 -10.64 -2.79 -2.95
N SER A 17 -9.63 -2.32 -2.21
CA SER A 17 -8.82 -1.15 -2.54
C SER A 17 -7.37 -1.60 -2.69
N THR A 18 -6.90 -1.78 -3.92
CA THR A 18 -5.51 -2.18 -4.14
C THR A 18 -4.54 -1.05 -3.79
N PHE A 19 -3.31 -1.45 -3.46
CA PHE A 19 -2.14 -0.59 -3.28
C PHE A 19 -2.22 0.43 -2.14
N LEU A 20 -2.84 0.11 -0.99
CA LEU A 20 -2.95 1.09 0.11
C LEU A 20 -1.58 1.59 0.58
N GLY A 21 -0.64 0.69 0.88
CA GLY A 21 0.67 1.06 1.42
C GLY A 21 1.52 1.88 0.45
N SER A 22 1.59 1.44 -0.81
CA SER A 22 2.38 2.13 -1.84
C SER A 22 1.72 3.46 -2.27
N ALA A 23 0.38 3.54 -2.33
CA ALA A 23 -0.32 4.79 -2.61
C ALA A 23 -0.13 5.83 -1.50
N ALA A 24 -0.08 5.40 -0.23
CA ALA A 24 0.20 6.30 0.90
C ALA A 24 1.61 6.87 0.80
N LEU A 25 2.62 6.03 0.56
CA LEU A 25 4.02 6.46 0.40
C LEU A 25 4.24 7.32 -0.84
N ALA A 26 3.53 7.06 -1.94
CA ALA A 26 3.55 7.91 -3.13
C ALA A 26 2.77 9.23 -2.94
N GLY A 27 1.98 9.36 -1.86
CA GLY A 27 1.16 10.53 -1.56
C GLY A 27 -0.03 10.71 -2.50
N ILE A 28 -0.54 9.61 -3.08
CA ILE A 28 -1.70 9.60 -3.99
C ILE A 28 -2.92 8.92 -3.38
N MET A 29 -2.80 8.40 -2.16
CA MET A 29 -3.93 7.80 -1.44
C MET A 29 -4.88 8.90 -0.95
N PRO A 30 -6.14 8.97 -1.42
CA PRO A 30 -7.10 9.93 -0.91
C PRO A 30 -7.50 9.57 0.52
N VAL A 31 -7.69 10.58 1.37
CA VAL A 31 -8.06 10.41 2.79
C VAL A 31 -9.34 9.60 2.95
N SER A 32 -10.29 9.74 2.02
CA SER A 32 -11.54 8.97 2.00
C SER A 32 -11.35 7.45 1.94
N ARG A 33 -10.16 6.94 1.54
CA ARG A 33 -9.87 5.50 1.62
C ARG A 33 -9.79 4.97 3.04
N LEU A 34 -9.54 5.83 4.04
CA LEU A 34 -9.58 5.43 5.45
C LEU A 34 -10.98 4.98 5.89
N GLU A 35 -12.02 5.48 5.23
CA GLU A 35 -13.42 5.18 5.51
C GLU A 35 -13.94 3.94 4.76
N VAL A 36 -13.16 3.36 3.84
CA VAL A 36 -13.56 2.15 3.11
C VAL A 36 -13.69 0.99 4.08
N THR A 37 -14.82 0.29 4.03
CA THR A 37 -15.12 -0.81 4.93
C THR A 37 -14.92 -2.18 4.26
N ASP A 38 -14.44 -3.16 5.03
CA ASP A 38 -14.45 -4.55 4.61
C ASP A 38 -15.87 -5.16 4.66
N LYS A 39 -15.98 -6.45 4.31
CA LYS A 39 -17.26 -7.19 4.31
C LYS A 39 -17.91 -7.30 5.69
N SER A 40 -17.17 -7.08 6.76
CA SER A 40 -17.64 -7.09 8.15
C SER A 40 -18.00 -5.68 8.64
N GLY A 41 -17.85 -4.66 7.81
CA GLY A 41 -18.13 -3.27 8.15
C GLY A 41 -16.98 -2.56 8.90
N ILE A 42 -15.80 -3.18 9.02
CA ILE A 42 -14.64 -2.56 9.67
C ILE A 42 -13.95 -1.65 8.65
N SER A 43 -13.72 -0.39 9.01
CA SER A 43 -13.02 0.57 8.14
C SER A 43 -11.52 0.27 8.07
N VAL A 44 -10.83 0.76 7.02
CA VAL A 44 -9.36 0.72 6.95
C VAL A 44 -8.74 1.39 8.18
N GLN A 45 -9.30 2.52 8.61
CA GLN A 45 -8.83 3.22 9.80
C GLN A 45 -8.95 2.35 11.07
N ASP A 46 -10.09 1.71 11.27
CA ASP A 46 -10.32 0.88 12.45
C ASP A 46 -9.44 -0.37 12.43
N ALA A 47 -9.26 -1.00 11.25
CA ALA A 47 -8.35 -2.12 11.09
C ALA A 47 -6.89 -1.76 11.39
N LEU A 48 -6.44 -0.55 11.04
CA LEU A 48 -5.11 -0.06 11.39
C LEU A 48 -5.00 0.18 12.91
N LYS A 49 -6.02 0.79 13.53
CA LYS A 49 -6.08 1.01 14.99
C LYS A 49 -6.05 -0.30 15.77
N GLU A 50 -6.77 -1.34 15.32
CA GLU A 50 -6.72 -2.69 15.90
C GLU A 50 -5.31 -3.28 15.89
N ASN A 51 -4.50 -2.92 14.88
CA ASN A 51 -3.09 -3.32 14.78
C ASN A 51 -2.13 -2.30 15.43
N THR A 52 -2.63 -1.42 16.31
CA THR A 52 -1.84 -0.40 17.02
C THR A 52 -1.17 0.62 16.09
N ILE A 53 -1.70 0.79 14.88
CA ILE A 53 -1.26 1.83 13.94
C ILE A 53 -2.24 2.99 14.03
N ASP A 54 -1.82 4.08 14.66
CA ASP A 54 -2.62 5.30 14.71
C ASP A 54 -2.44 6.10 13.40
N ILE A 55 -3.53 6.21 12.64
CA ILE A 55 -3.57 6.91 11.37
C ILE A 55 -4.63 8.01 11.42
N SER A 56 -4.19 9.23 11.13
CA SER A 56 -5.02 10.41 10.93
C SER A 56 -4.82 10.94 9.51
N GLU A 57 -5.69 11.83 9.05
CA GLU A 57 -5.50 12.55 7.80
C GLU A 57 -4.16 13.29 7.75
N GLU A 58 -3.78 13.96 8.84
CA GLU A 58 -2.51 14.68 8.94
C GLU A 58 -1.32 13.73 8.80
N ASN A 59 -1.33 12.63 9.54
CA ASN A 59 -0.22 11.68 9.56
C ASN A 59 -0.10 10.96 8.21
N LEU A 60 -1.24 10.68 7.55
CA LEU A 60 -1.26 10.09 6.22
C LEU A 60 -0.57 10.98 5.18
N LEU A 61 -0.83 12.29 5.21
CA LEU A 61 -0.18 13.24 4.31
C LEU A 61 1.33 13.36 4.54
N GLN A 62 1.79 13.11 5.78
CA GLN A 62 3.21 13.11 6.15
C GLN A 62 3.97 11.85 5.72
N LEU A 63 3.28 10.74 5.41
CA LEU A 63 3.93 9.50 4.95
C LEU A 63 4.54 9.62 3.54
N LYS A 64 4.12 10.63 2.77
CA LYS A 64 4.56 10.82 1.39
C LYS A 64 6.08 11.00 1.32
N TYR A 65 6.73 10.22 0.45
CA TYR A 65 8.13 10.41 0.11
C TYR A 65 8.32 11.66 -0.73
N ASP A 66 9.39 12.41 -0.45
CA ASP A 66 9.85 13.47 -1.35
C ASP A 66 10.36 12.80 -2.64
N PRO A 67 9.76 13.09 -3.82
CA PRO A 67 10.21 12.52 -5.08
C PRO A 67 11.69 12.79 -5.38
N ALA A 68 12.25 13.91 -4.90
CA ALA A 68 13.66 14.24 -5.09
C ALA A 68 14.60 13.34 -4.26
N SER A 69 14.08 12.68 -3.22
CA SER A 69 14.84 11.76 -2.36
C SER A 69 14.85 10.32 -2.86
N VAL A 70 14.04 9.99 -3.88
CA VAL A 70 13.90 8.64 -4.43
C VAL A 70 14.58 8.55 -5.79
N TRP A 71 15.69 7.82 -5.85
CA TRP A 71 16.39 7.60 -7.12
C TRP A 71 15.70 6.56 -8.02
N GLY A 72 15.06 5.55 -7.41
CA GLY A 72 14.31 4.53 -8.10
C GLY A 72 13.73 3.49 -7.14
N CYS A 73 12.82 2.67 -7.66
CA CYS A 73 12.24 1.53 -6.95
C CYS A 73 12.47 0.27 -7.80
N VAL A 74 12.95 -0.80 -7.18
CA VAL A 74 13.12 -2.11 -7.82
C VAL A 74 12.24 -3.09 -7.06
N GLU A 75 11.29 -3.68 -7.76
CA GLU A 75 10.46 -4.76 -7.24
C GLU A 75 10.76 -6.03 -8.04
N VAL A 76 11.02 -7.11 -7.33
CA VAL A 76 11.19 -8.44 -7.94
C VAL A 76 9.90 -9.22 -7.66
N HIS A 77 9.25 -9.66 -8.72
CA HIS A 77 7.99 -10.38 -8.64
C HIS A 77 8.01 -11.57 -9.62
N ASN A 78 7.31 -12.65 -9.27
CA ASN A 78 7.07 -13.78 -10.18
C ASN A 78 6.25 -13.31 -11.40
N GLU A 79 6.42 -13.95 -12.56
CA GLU A 79 5.76 -13.54 -13.80
C GLU A 79 4.22 -13.55 -13.72
N LYS A 80 3.63 -14.41 -12.87
CA LYS A 80 2.17 -14.65 -12.81
C LYS A 80 1.58 -15.14 -14.16
N GLY A 81 2.41 -15.60 -15.10
CA GLY A 81 2.06 -16.07 -16.44
C GLY A 81 2.93 -17.23 -16.93
N PRO A 82 2.70 -17.76 -18.15
CA PRO A 82 3.35 -18.97 -18.65
C PRO A 82 4.60 -18.72 -19.52
N VAL A 83 4.99 -17.46 -19.77
CA VAL A 83 6.00 -17.12 -20.77
C VAL A 83 7.38 -17.66 -20.38
N LEU A 84 7.80 -17.51 -19.13
CA LEU A 84 9.08 -18.03 -18.65
C LEU A 84 9.10 -19.56 -18.64
N GLU A 85 7.96 -20.22 -18.49
CA GLU A 85 7.86 -21.68 -18.61
C GLU A 85 8.06 -22.14 -20.06
N TRP A 86 7.50 -21.43 -21.05
CA TRP A 86 7.57 -21.84 -22.46
C TRP A 86 8.89 -21.52 -23.15
N VAL A 87 9.72 -20.66 -22.56
CA VAL A 87 11.04 -20.28 -23.11
C VAL A 87 12.17 -21.17 -22.56
N GLY A 88 11.88 -22.02 -21.57
CA GLY A 88 12.79 -23.04 -21.02
C GLY A 88 12.67 -24.39 -21.72
#